data_AF-A0A2V5Q106-F1
#
_entry.id   AF-A0A2V5Q106-F1
#
_cell.length_a   1.000
_cell.length_b   1.000
_cell.length_c   1.000
_cell.angle_alpha   90.00
_cell.angle_beta   90.00
_cell.angle_gamma   90.00
#
_symmetry.space_group_name_H-M   'P 1'
#
loop_
_entity.id
_entity.type
_entity.pdbx_description
1 polymer ?
#
loop_
_entity_poly.entity_id
_entity_poly.type
_entity_poly.pdbx_seq_one_letter_code
_entity_poly.pdbx_strand_id
1 'polypeptide(L)'
;MVTYAPAKDDMVKCTVDGVDKDGKPIHWTWVGKFDGKPYQIKGSPAFDMLTYKPVNDYTNNTVATKAGKVVMTAVLTVAKDGKSRVVRLTGT
;
A
#
# COMPACT_ATOMS: atom_id res chain seq x y z
N MET A 1 5.76 10.46 -4.76
CA MET A 1 6.48 9.32 -5.37
C MET A 1 6.21 8.05 -4.56
N VAL A 2 6.23 6.89 -5.21
CA VAL A 2 6.18 5.61 -4.51
C VAL A 2 7.33 4.74 -4.97
N THR A 3 8.05 4.14 -4.03
CA THR A 3 9.19 3.27 -4.30
C THR A 3 9.01 1.93 -3.60
N TYR A 4 9.53 0.88 -4.24
CA TYR A 4 9.61 -0.47 -3.71
C TYR A 4 11.06 -0.90 -3.63
N ALA A 5 11.47 -1.45 -2.50
CA ALA A 5 12.79 -2.00 -2.29
C ALA A 5 12.69 -3.39 -1.63
N PRO A 6 13.59 -4.33 -1.97
CA PRO A 6 13.71 -5.57 -1.22
C PRO A 6 13.96 -5.31 0.27
N ALA A 7 13.38 -6.14 1.13
CA ALA A 7 13.62 -6.18 2.56
C ALA A 7 13.99 -7.62 2.98
N LYS A 8 14.23 -7.84 4.28
CA LYS A 8 14.57 -9.17 4.81
C LYS A 8 13.41 -10.15 4.60
N ASP A 9 13.73 -11.44 4.59
CA ASP A 9 12.75 -12.54 4.57
C ASP A 9 11.76 -12.48 3.40
N ASP A 10 12.20 -12.10 2.19
CA ASP A 10 11.38 -11.91 0.99
C ASP A 10 10.28 -10.85 1.13
N MET A 11 10.41 -9.95 2.11
CA MET A 11 9.50 -8.82 2.25
C MET A 11 9.87 -7.71 1.28
N VAL A 12 8.90 -6.83 1.03
CA VAL A 12 9.08 -5.62 0.25
C VAL A 12 8.83 -4.42 1.14
N LYS A 13 9.75 -3.46 1.11
CA LYS A 13 9.54 -2.12 1.68
C LYS A 13 8.92 -1.22 0.62
N CYS A 14 7.69 -0.78 0.85
CA CYS A 14 7.06 0.28 0.08
C CYS A 14 7.22 1.60 0.85
N THR A 15 7.74 2.63 0.19
CA THR A 15 7.83 3.99 0.73
C THR A 15 6.96 4.90 -0.11
N VAL A 16 6.10 5.67 0.53
CA VAL A 16 5.20 6.61 -0.13
C VAL A 16 5.44 7.99 0.41
N ASP A 17 5.84 8.86 -0.52
CA ASP A 17 5.91 10.29 -0.34
C ASP A 17 4.82 10.89 -1.21
N GLY A 18 3.97 11.73 -0.65
CA GLY A 18 2.86 12.31 -1.38
C GLY A 18 2.47 13.64 -0.83
N VAL A 19 1.37 14.16 -1.36
CA VAL A 19 0.71 15.33 -0.84
C VAL A 19 -0.76 14.94 -0.66
N ASP A 20 -1.34 15.28 0.49
CA ASP A 20 -2.75 15.05 0.74
C ASP A 20 -3.65 16.08 0.03
N LYS A 21 -4.97 15.98 0.22
CA LYS A 21 -5.95 16.89 -0.37
C LYS A 21 -5.79 18.36 0.05
N ASP A 22 -5.13 18.62 1.18
CA ASP A 22 -4.95 19.95 1.75
C ASP A 22 -3.56 20.53 1.38
N GLY A 23 -2.81 19.86 0.52
CA GLY A 23 -1.46 20.30 0.13
C GLY A 23 -0.37 19.93 1.14
N LYS A 24 -0.68 19.12 2.17
CA LYS A 24 0.32 18.74 3.18
C LYS A 24 1.12 17.52 2.72
N PRO A 25 2.45 17.52 2.92
CA PRO A 25 3.24 16.35 2.60
C PRO A 25 2.83 15.17 3.49
N ILE A 26 2.70 14.00 2.88
CA ILE A 26 2.51 12.73 3.57
C ILE A 26 3.73 11.85 3.33
N HIS A 27 4.17 11.16 4.38
CA HIS A 27 5.23 10.17 4.31
C HIS A 27 4.82 8.94 5.12
N TRP A 28 4.86 7.77 4.50
CA TRP A 28 4.68 6.52 5.21
C TRP A 28 5.43 5.37 4.57
N THR A 29 5.73 4.38 5.40
CA THR A 29 6.42 3.15 4.98
C THR A 29 5.61 1.93 5.38
N TRP A 30 5.72 0.91 4.53
CA TRP A 30 5.13 -0.40 4.71
C TRP A 30 6.23 -1.43 4.48
N VAL A 31 6.33 -2.44 5.34
CA VAL A 31 7.21 -3.59 5.11
C VAL A 31 6.37 -4.84 5.27
N GLY A 32 6.20 -5.59 4.19
CA GLY A 32 5.35 -6.77 4.19
C GLY A 32 5.44 -7.58 2.92
N LYS A 33 4.55 -8.57 2.81
CA LYS A 33 4.45 -9.45 1.64
C LYS A 33 3.14 -9.24 0.91
N PHE A 34 3.14 -9.60 -0.36
CA PHE A 34 1.93 -9.74 -1.17
C PHE A 34 1.35 -11.15 -0.95
N ASP A 35 0.95 -11.48 0.28
CA ASP A 35 0.48 -12.82 0.68
C ASP A 35 -0.94 -12.82 1.28
N GLY A 36 -1.61 -11.67 1.25
CA GLY A 36 -2.94 -11.48 1.82
C GLY A 36 -2.95 -11.31 3.35
N LYS A 37 -1.80 -11.18 4.01
CA LYS A 37 -1.74 -10.89 5.46
C LYS A 37 -1.65 -9.39 5.73
N PRO A 38 -2.17 -8.93 6.88
CA PRO A 38 -2.02 -7.54 7.31
C PRO A 38 -0.61 -7.30 7.85
N TYR A 39 -0.01 -6.20 7.41
CA TYR A 39 1.28 -5.72 7.91
C TYR A 39 1.16 -4.26 8.35
N GLN A 40 1.95 -3.90 9.38
CA GLN A 40 1.92 -2.56 9.96
C GLN A 40 2.48 -1.51 9.01
N ILE A 41 1.86 -0.34 9.08
CA ILE A 41 2.31 0.89 8.44
C ILE A 41 3.00 1.78 9.49
N LYS A 42 4.03 2.49 9.06
CA LYS A 42 4.71 3.50 9.89
C LYS A 42 4.55 4.87 9.24
N GLY A 43 4.12 5.86 10.02
CA GLY A 43 4.06 7.28 9.63
C GLY A 43 2.74 7.74 8.99
N SER A 44 1.83 6.83 8.63
CA SER A 44 0.53 7.22 8.09
C SER A 44 -0.43 7.65 9.20
N PRO A 45 -1.03 8.86 9.14
CA PRO A 45 -2.13 9.21 10.04
C PRO A 45 -3.47 8.60 9.61
N ALA A 46 -3.56 8.01 8.40
CA ALA A 46 -4.81 7.59 7.79
C ALA A 46 -5.16 6.11 8.05
N PHE A 47 -4.17 5.23 8.28
CA PHE A 47 -4.37 3.80 8.50
C PHE A 47 -3.15 3.17 9.16
N ASP A 48 -3.38 2.09 9.92
CA ASP A 48 -2.37 1.45 10.77
C ASP A 48 -1.85 0.14 10.14
N MET A 49 -2.70 -0.54 9.37
CA MET A 49 -2.38 -1.81 8.71
C MET A 49 -2.72 -1.74 7.24
N LEU A 50 -1.94 -2.46 6.43
CA LEU A 50 -2.17 -2.62 5.01
C LEU A 50 -1.96 -4.08 4.62
N THR A 51 -2.95 -4.63 3.94
CA THR A 51 -2.95 -5.97 3.39
C THR A 51 -2.89 -5.89 1.87
N TYR A 52 -1.97 -6.62 1.25
CA TYR A 52 -1.99 -6.86 -0.19
C TYR A 52 -2.28 -8.33 -0.48
N LYS A 53 -3.41 -8.60 -1.14
CA LYS A 53 -3.82 -9.91 -1.59
C LYS A 53 -3.65 -10.01 -3.11
N PRO A 54 -2.75 -10.88 -3.61
CA PRO A 54 -2.60 -11.10 -5.05
C PRO A 54 -3.91 -11.57 -5.68
N VAL A 55 -4.21 -11.01 -6.86
CA VAL A 55 -5.27 -11.49 -7.77
C VAL A 55 -4.63 -12.19 -8.96
N ASN A 56 -3.52 -11.63 -9.46
CA ASN A 56 -2.63 -12.19 -10.47
C ASN A 56 -1.25 -11.51 -10.36
N ASP A 57 -0.31 -11.87 -11.23
CA ASP A 57 1.09 -11.39 -11.22
C ASP A 57 1.25 -9.86 -11.16
N TYR A 58 0.27 -9.11 -11.67
CA TYR A 58 0.32 -7.65 -11.78
C TYR A 58 -0.77 -6.93 -11.00
N THR A 59 -1.69 -7.66 -10.36
CA THR A 59 -2.89 -7.09 -9.73
C THR A 59 -3.04 -7.57 -8.30
N ASN A 60 -3.25 -6.65 -7.38
CA ASN A 60 -3.50 -6.91 -5.97
C ASN A 60 -4.78 -6.23 -5.51
N ASN A 61 -5.55 -6.92 -4.67
CA ASN A 61 -6.55 -6.29 -3.82
C ASN A 61 -5.88 -5.80 -2.54
N THR A 62 -6.21 -4.59 -2.14
CA THR A 62 -5.63 -3.93 -0.97
C THR A 62 -6.73 -3.59 0.02
N VAL A 63 -6.45 -3.82 1.30
CA VAL A 63 -7.32 -3.40 2.41
C VAL A 63 -6.48 -2.64 3.41
N ALA A 64 -6.88 -1.42 3.73
CA ALA A 64 -6.28 -0.64 4.80
C ALA A 64 -7.23 -0.58 5.99
N THR A 65 -6.69 -0.80 7.19
CA THR A 65 -7.47 -0.70 8.42
C THR A 65 -6.85 0.30 9.38
N LYS A 66 -7.71 0.97 10.15
CA LYS A 66 -7.35 1.85 11.25
C LYS A 66 -8.10 1.43 12.49
N ALA A 67 -7.40 1.20 13.60
CA ALA A 67 -7.98 0.69 14.85
C ALA A 67 -8.91 -0.53 14.64
N GLY A 68 -8.50 -1.45 13.75
CA GLY A 68 -9.26 -2.66 13.42
C GLY A 68 -10.45 -2.47 12.47
N LYS A 69 -10.77 -1.24 12.04
CA LYS A 69 -11.85 -0.95 11.09
C LYS A 69 -11.31 -0.72 9.67
N VAL A 70 -12.01 -1.22 8.67
CA VAL A 70 -11.67 -0.95 7.26
C VAL A 70 -11.94 0.51 6.94
N VAL A 71 -10.92 1.22 6.48
CA VAL A 71 -10.99 2.63 6.07
C VAL A 71 -10.79 2.82 4.57
N MET A 72 -10.22 1.81 3.90
CA MET A 72 -10.00 1.84 2.46
C MET A 72 -9.91 0.42 1.91
N THR A 73 -10.51 0.23 0.75
CA THR A 73 -10.27 -0.92 -0.12
C THR A 73 -9.78 -0.41 -1.46
N ALA A 74 -8.86 -1.14 -2.11
CA ALA A 74 -8.35 -0.73 -3.41
C ALA A 74 -7.97 -1.91 -4.31
N VAL A 75 -7.94 -1.66 -5.61
CA VAL A 75 -7.30 -2.54 -6.60
C VAL A 75 -6.05 -1.83 -7.09
N LEU A 76 -4.90 -2.45 -6.87
CA LEU A 76 -3.60 -2.00 -7.36
C LEU A 76 -3.19 -2.84 -8.56
N THR A 77 -2.95 -2.19 -9.70
CA THR A 77 -2.41 -2.82 -10.91
C THR A 77 -1.06 -2.20 -11.24
N VAL A 78 -0.04 -3.02 -11.43
CA VAL A 78 1.28 -2.60 -11.90
C VAL A 78 1.37 -2.83 -13.41
N ALA A 79 1.94 -1.89 -14.15
CA ALA A 79 2.18 -2.09 -15.58
C ALA A 79 3.21 -3.21 -15.81
N LYS A 80 3.13 -3.89 -16.95
CA LYS A 80 4.04 -5.00 -17.28
C LYS A 80 5.51 -4.62 -17.30
N ASP A 81 5.80 -3.35 -17.59
CA ASP A 81 7.16 -2.80 -17.58
C ASP A 81 7.67 -2.47 -16.16
N GLY A 82 6.82 -2.60 -15.14
CA GLY A 82 7.14 -2.29 -13.74
C GLY A 82 7.35 -0.80 -13.44
N LYS A 83 7.19 0.09 -14.43
CA LYS A 83 7.53 1.52 -14.30
C LYS A 83 6.38 2.36 -13.75
N SER A 84 5.16 1.85 -13.83
CA SER A 84 3.97 2.56 -13.35
C SER A 84 3.01 1.64 -12.63
N ARG A 85 2.18 2.24 -11.78
CA ARG A 85 1.09 1.55 -11.09
C ARG A 85 -0.15 2.43 -11.07
N VAL A 86 -1.31 1.81 -11.11
CA VAL A 86 -2.61 2.44 -10.94
C VAL A 86 -3.24 1.87 -9.68
N VAL A 87 -3.72 2.74 -8.80
CA VAL A 87 -4.48 2.36 -7.61
C VAL A 87 -5.88 2.94 -7.76
N ARG A 88 -6.89 2.07 -7.80
CA ARG A 88 -8.31 2.45 -7.73
C ARG A 88 -8.79 2.13 -6.34
N LEU A 89 -9.03 3.16 -5.53
CA LEU A 89 -9.43 3.01 -4.14
C LEU A 89 -10.83 3.54 -3.90
N THR A 90 -11.52 2.90 -2.97
CA THR A 90 -12.77 3.33 -2.37
C THR A 90 -12.50 3.51 -0.88
N GLY A 91 -12.62 4.76 -0.41
CA GLY A 91 -12.64 5.08 1.01
C GLY A 91 -14.04 4.88 1.60
N THR A 92 -14.09 4.55 2.88
CA THR A 92 -15.34 4.50 3.66
C THR A 92 -15.58 5.77 4.45
#